data_AF-A0AAD5ZT51-F1
#
_entry.id   AF-A0AAD5ZT51-F1
#
_cell.length_a   1.000
_cell.length_b   1.000
_cell.length_c   1.000
_cell.angle_alpha   90.00
_cell.angle_beta   90.00
_cell.angle_gamma   90.00
#
_symmetry.space_group_name_H-M   'P 1'
#
loop_
_entity.id
_entity.type
_entity.pdbx_description
1 polymer ?
#
loop_
_entity_poly.entity_id
_entity_poly.type
_entity_poly.pdbx_seq_one_letter_code
_entity_poly.pdbx_strand_id
1 'polypeptide(L)'
;MLRACVLSGTLEIPLVSASISPCLPRAKTLHSQHKTPIQTFFFLSISMESEPNPKPTTQLRRSTRLNSKRVPTITPPSQPVPKNKTQNRDIEDCFSQDQADRVRSSLLKWYDVNQRELPWRKKHGCGCSGDEDGDAKERRAYEVWVSEVMLQQTRVATVVAYYNRWMQRWPTVHCLAKASQEEVNEMWSGLGYYRRARFLLEGAKSIAKEERFPRSAMELRGIRGIGNYTAGAIASIAFNEAVPVVDGNVVRVISRLKAISSNPKDSSTVKHIWDLAGQLVDKSRPGDLNQALMELGATICMPTNPSCTNCPVSDQCRALSLSRCETSTIKVTDFPPKVIKSKQRLEFAAVCVVVVQNDSCENQKHATDFYLLVKRPEEGLLAGLWEFPSVLVAERRTDLESRRKEMDNYLENLKLDFGEEYNLVSREDVGEYLHIFSHIRLRMHVELMILTSKGGLGQLENQGKNCQVAWKFVHDSTMESMGLTSGIRKVYNMTQEFRSKQMLTNAQEPKSKLKRMRSSSIKC
;
A
#
# COMPACT_ATOMS: atom_id res chain seq x y z
N MET A 1 15.59 -37.59 57.58
CA MET A 1 16.90 -36.93 57.77
C MET A 1 17.05 -35.89 56.66
N LEU A 2 17.13 -34.58 56.84
CA LEU A 2 17.35 -33.74 58.01
C LEU A 2 16.63 -32.38 57.78
N ARG A 3 15.86 -31.99 58.79
CA ARG A 3 15.47 -30.65 59.28
C ARG A 3 14.66 -29.66 58.41
N ALA A 4 13.42 -29.53 58.87
CA ALA A 4 12.47 -28.43 58.73
C ALA A 4 12.92 -27.12 59.42
N CYS A 5 12.33 -25.99 59.00
CA CYS A 5 11.74 -25.03 59.93
C CYS A 5 10.61 -24.23 59.26
N VAL A 6 9.49 -24.18 59.98
CA VAL A 6 8.20 -23.50 59.72
C VAL A 6 8.17 -22.21 60.55
N LEU A 7 7.37 -21.21 60.16
CA LEU A 7 6.60 -20.22 60.97
C LEU A 7 6.08 -19.15 59.98
N SER A 8 4.81 -19.00 59.58
CA SER A 8 3.50 -18.80 60.27
C SER A 8 3.22 -17.35 60.73
N GLY A 9 2.05 -16.82 60.34
CA GLY A 9 1.32 -15.70 60.99
C GLY A 9 0.93 -14.58 60.01
N THR A 10 -0.26 -14.49 59.40
CA THR A 10 -1.65 -14.16 59.87
C THR A 10 -1.82 -12.83 60.63
N LEU A 11 -2.67 -11.94 60.09
CA LEU A 11 -3.76 -11.13 60.72
C LEU A 11 -4.18 -10.03 59.70
N GLU A 12 -5.38 -10.05 59.12
CA GLU A 12 -6.71 -9.62 59.62
C GLU A 12 -6.99 -8.09 59.63
N ILE A 13 -7.87 -7.70 58.68
CA ILE A 13 -8.99 -6.70 58.60
C ILE A 13 -9.17 -5.64 59.73
N PRO A 14 -9.73 -4.43 59.45
CA PRO A 14 -11.19 -4.30 59.29
C PRO A 14 -11.71 -3.30 58.23
N LEU A 15 -12.96 -3.56 57.84
CA LEU A 15 -13.93 -2.68 57.16
C LEU A 15 -14.29 -1.43 58.00
N VAL A 16 -14.85 -0.39 57.35
CA VAL A 16 -16.21 0.18 57.63
C VAL A 16 -16.47 1.46 56.81
N SER A 17 -17.76 1.60 56.49
CA SER A 17 -18.57 2.51 55.66
C SER A 17 -18.65 4.01 56.01
N ALA A 18 -19.09 4.83 55.03
CA ALA A 18 -20.31 5.69 55.04
C ALA A 18 -20.16 6.81 53.97
N SER A 19 -20.98 6.94 52.92
CA SER A 19 -22.37 7.43 52.81
C SER A 19 -22.53 8.96 52.70
N ILE A 20 -23.36 9.38 51.73
CA ILE A 20 -24.22 10.60 51.63
C ILE A 20 -23.87 11.66 50.55
N SER A 21 -24.87 11.89 49.68
CA SER A 21 -25.05 12.94 48.65
C SER A 21 -25.22 14.37 49.23
N PRO A 22 -25.33 15.44 48.40
CA PRO A 22 -26.69 15.88 48.03
C PRO A 22 -26.89 16.59 46.66
N CYS A 23 -28.18 16.60 46.28
CA CYS A 23 -29.00 17.41 45.36
C CYS A 23 -28.49 18.68 44.62
N LEU A 24 -28.75 18.70 43.29
CA LEU A 24 -29.59 19.63 42.47
C LEU A 24 -29.79 21.11 42.91
N PRO A 25 -29.86 22.09 41.96
CA PRO A 25 -31.14 22.30 41.25
C PRO A 25 -31.08 22.72 39.76
N ARG A 26 -32.30 22.77 39.21
CA ARG A 26 -32.80 22.91 37.85
C ARG A 26 -33.11 24.38 37.51
N ALA A 27 -32.86 24.85 36.29
CA ALA A 27 -33.55 26.01 35.67
C ALA A 27 -33.37 25.96 34.13
N LYS A 28 -34.41 25.61 33.36
CA LYS A 28 -35.38 26.49 32.66
C LYS A 28 -34.85 27.13 31.36
N THR A 29 -35.22 26.45 30.27
CA THR A 29 -35.79 26.95 28.99
C THR A 29 -35.68 28.45 28.66
N LEU A 30 -35.17 28.73 27.46
CA LEU A 30 -35.70 29.81 26.60
C LEU A 30 -35.54 29.48 25.11
N HIS A 31 -36.67 29.57 24.41
CA HIS A 31 -36.87 29.55 22.97
C HIS A 31 -36.17 30.74 22.28
N SER A 32 -35.66 30.52 21.07
CA SER A 32 -35.72 31.47 19.93
C SER A 32 -35.18 30.74 18.68
N GLN A 33 -36.06 30.16 17.85
CA GLN A 33 -36.40 30.69 16.52
C GLN A 33 -35.28 31.49 15.84
N HIS A 34 -34.67 30.93 14.78
CA HIS A 34 -34.62 31.59 13.47
C HIS A 34 -34.31 30.60 12.35
N LYS A 35 -35.11 30.73 11.30
CA LYS A 35 -35.08 30.02 10.01
C LYS A 35 -33.85 30.44 9.18
N THR A 36 -33.21 29.45 8.52
CA THR A 36 -32.62 29.42 7.14
C THR A 36 -31.72 30.58 6.65
N PRO A 37 -30.78 30.41 5.67
CA PRO A 37 -30.68 29.32 4.70
C PRO A 37 -29.27 28.71 4.51
N ILE A 38 -29.28 27.60 3.78
CA ILE A 38 -28.13 26.97 3.12
C ILE A 38 -27.46 28.01 2.21
N GLN A 39 -26.24 28.43 2.55
CA GLN A 39 -25.35 29.11 1.61
C GLN A 39 -24.52 28.06 0.87
N THR A 40 -24.92 27.87 -0.38
CA THR A 40 -24.15 27.24 -1.45
C THR A 40 -22.84 28.01 -1.65
N PHE A 41 -21.70 27.41 -1.31
CA PHE A 41 -20.40 27.96 -1.70
C PHE A 41 -20.13 27.63 -3.17
N PHE A 42 -20.30 28.66 -4.01
CA PHE A 42 -19.70 28.79 -5.33
C PHE A 42 -18.17 28.80 -5.19
N PHE A 43 -17.47 27.87 -5.85
CA PHE A 43 -16.07 28.06 -6.22
C PHE A 43 -16.04 28.79 -7.57
N LEU A 44 -15.50 30.02 -7.56
CA LEU A 44 -15.11 30.74 -8.77
C LEU A 44 -13.93 30.01 -9.43
N SER A 45 -14.18 29.38 -10.56
CA SER A 45 -13.15 29.06 -11.56
C SER A 45 -12.98 30.28 -12.45
N ILE A 46 -11.82 30.92 -12.40
CA ILE A 46 -11.40 31.92 -13.39
C ILE A 46 -10.97 31.15 -14.65
N SER A 47 -11.85 31.14 -15.65
CA SER A 47 -11.54 30.72 -17.02
C SER A 47 -11.08 31.93 -17.82
N MET A 48 -9.86 31.88 -18.36
CA MET A 48 -9.44 32.78 -19.42
C MET A 48 -9.91 32.19 -20.76
N GLU A 49 -10.66 33.01 -21.50
CA GLU A 49 -11.18 32.75 -22.83
C GLU A 49 -10.06 32.76 -23.89
N SER A 50 -10.15 31.84 -24.85
CA SER A 50 -9.56 31.99 -26.18
C SER A 50 -10.51 31.35 -27.19
N GLU A 51 -10.93 32.16 -28.16
CA GLU A 51 -11.96 31.92 -29.19
C GLU A 51 -11.74 30.67 -30.07
N PRO A 52 -12.82 30.09 -30.64
CA PRO A 52 -12.73 29.07 -31.69
C PRO A 52 -12.96 29.66 -33.10
N ASN A 53 -12.10 29.30 -34.06
CA ASN A 53 -12.33 29.51 -35.50
C ASN A 53 -12.76 28.19 -36.18
N PRO A 54 -13.45 28.22 -37.34
CA PRO A 54 -14.58 27.33 -37.63
C PRO A 54 -14.23 26.31 -38.72
N LYS A 55 -15.07 25.28 -38.88
CA LYS A 55 -15.07 24.44 -40.09
C LYS A 55 -16.49 24.25 -40.64
N PRO A 56 -16.61 24.08 -41.97
CA PRO A 56 -17.70 24.69 -42.74
C PRO A 56 -18.89 23.76 -42.94
N THR A 57 -20.05 24.40 -43.07
CA THR A 57 -21.33 23.84 -43.49
C THR A 57 -21.35 23.59 -45.00
N THR A 58 -21.93 22.48 -45.44
CA THR A 58 -22.52 22.40 -46.79
C THR A 58 -23.88 21.70 -46.72
N GLN A 59 -24.79 22.25 -47.50
CA GLN A 59 -26.25 22.23 -47.38
C GLN A 59 -26.95 20.99 -47.99
N LEU A 60 -28.29 21.06 -47.93
CA LEU A 60 -29.35 20.40 -48.73
C LEU A 60 -29.89 19.09 -48.14
N ARG A 61 -31.20 18.84 -48.06
CA ARG A 61 -32.42 19.55 -48.48
C ARG A 61 -33.63 18.97 -47.72
N ARG A 62 -34.65 19.80 -47.52
CA ARG A 62 -35.99 19.47 -46.99
C ARG A 62 -36.76 18.48 -47.87
N SER A 63 -37.65 17.67 -47.26
CA SER A 63 -39.04 17.45 -47.72
C SER A 63 -39.82 16.65 -46.65
N THR A 64 -40.81 17.23 -45.96
CA THR A 64 -42.29 17.01 -46.09
C THR A 64 -42.76 15.60 -45.70
N ARG A 65 -43.92 15.32 -45.07
CA ARG A 65 -44.97 16.03 -44.31
C ARG A 65 -45.90 14.89 -43.78
N LEU A 66 -46.71 15.22 -42.76
CA LEU A 66 -48.09 14.72 -42.48
C LEU A 66 -48.31 13.42 -41.67
N ASN A 67 -48.63 13.64 -40.39
CA ASN A 67 -49.84 13.24 -39.63
C ASN A 67 -50.63 11.97 -40.00
N SER A 68 -50.87 11.14 -38.98
CA SER A 68 -52.21 10.61 -38.68
C SER A 68 -52.35 10.21 -37.21
N LYS A 69 -53.40 10.71 -36.54
CA LYS A 69 -53.83 10.40 -35.17
C LYS A 69 -54.55 9.04 -35.13
N ARG A 70 -54.35 8.24 -34.08
CA ARG A 70 -55.37 7.28 -33.59
C ARG A 70 -55.38 7.17 -32.06
N VAL A 71 -56.61 7.04 -31.56
CA VAL A 71 -57.14 7.06 -30.19
C VAL A 71 -56.78 5.76 -29.42
N PRO A 72 -56.69 5.77 -28.08
CA PRO A 72 -56.13 4.66 -27.30
C PRO A 72 -57.19 3.59 -26.96
N THR A 73 -56.78 2.33 -26.99
CA THR A 73 -57.57 1.20 -26.48
C THR A 73 -56.97 0.72 -25.16
N ILE A 74 -57.81 0.62 -24.13
CA ILE A 74 -57.49 0.18 -22.77
C ILE A 74 -57.46 -1.35 -22.76
N THR A 75 -56.37 -1.94 -22.26
CA THR A 75 -56.25 -3.37 -21.93
C THR A 75 -55.66 -3.49 -20.51
N PRO A 76 -56.13 -4.44 -19.68
CA PRO A 76 -55.88 -4.47 -18.23
C PRO A 76 -54.46 -4.92 -17.84
N PRO A 77 -54.01 -4.67 -16.61
CA PRO A 77 -52.61 -4.85 -16.22
C PRO A 77 -52.28 -6.34 -16.03
N SER A 78 -51.28 -6.83 -16.76
CA SER A 78 -50.64 -8.11 -16.44
C SER A 78 -49.49 -7.86 -15.47
N GLN A 79 -49.47 -8.63 -14.39
CA GLN A 79 -48.46 -8.56 -13.33
C GLN A 79 -47.04 -8.87 -13.85
N PRO A 80 -45.99 -8.24 -13.30
CA PRO A 80 -44.62 -8.51 -13.70
C PRO A 80 -44.09 -9.82 -13.08
N VAL A 81 -44.25 -10.93 -13.81
CA VAL A 81 -43.13 -11.73 -14.34
C VAL A 81 -41.69 -11.41 -13.90
N PRO A 82 -41.09 -11.84 -12.77
CA PRO A 82 -39.68 -11.57 -12.53
C PRO A 82 -38.82 -12.32 -13.56
N LYS A 83 -38.22 -11.60 -14.50
CA LYS A 83 -37.24 -12.15 -15.44
C LYS A 83 -35.94 -12.42 -14.68
N ASN A 84 -35.80 -13.61 -14.14
CA ASN A 84 -34.50 -14.16 -13.79
C ASN A 84 -33.69 -14.31 -15.09
N LYS A 85 -32.71 -13.42 -15.27
CA LYS A 85 -31.63 -13.60 -16.26
C LYS A 85 -30.68 -14.69 -15.74
N THR A 86 -31.09 -15.94 -15.85
CA THR A 86 -30.17 -17.07 -15.76
C THR A 86 -29.37 -17.06 -17.06
N GLN A 87 -28.12 -16.58 -17.02
CA GLN A 87 -27.18 -16.83 -18.11
C GLN A 87 -27.09 -18.34 -18.28
N ASN A 88 -27.45 -18.83 -19.46
CA ASN A 88 -27.30 -20.23 -19.84
C ASN A 88 -25.80 -20.57 -19.72
N ARG A 89 -25.41 -21.25 -18.65
CA ARG A 89 -24.04 -21.75 -18.46
C ARG A 89 -24.01 -23.14 -19.06
N ASP A 90 -23.14 -23.35 -20.04
CA ASP A 90 -22.96 -24.68 -20.61
C ASP A 90 -22.39 -25.61 -19.52
N ILE A 91 -22.97 -26.80 -19.39
CA ILE A 91 -22.59 -27.80 -18.35
C ILE A 91 -21.09 -28.16 -18.45
N GLU A 92 -20.51 -28.04 -19.64
CA GLU A 92 -19.09 -28.28 -19.93
C GLU A 92 -18.14 -27.28 -19.25
N ASP A 93 -18.65 -26.12 -18.83
CA ASP A 93 -17.86 -25.07 -18.19
C ASP A 93 -17.74 -25.27 -16.67
N CYS A 94 -18.40 -26.27 -16.07
CA CYS A 94 -18.31 -26.58 -14.64
C CYS A 94 -17.41 -27.81 -14.39
N PHE A 95 -16.90 -27.97 -13.18
CA PHE A 95 -16.33 -29.25 -12.74
C PHE A 95 -17.47 -30.22 -12.43
N SER A 96 -17.42 -31.42 -13.03
CA SER A 96 -18.23 -32.52 -12.51
C SER A 96 -17.74 -32.90 -11.11
N GLN A 97 -18.59 -33.51 -10.30
CA GLN A 97 -18.23 -33.92 -8.95
C GLN A 97 -16.99 -34.83 -8.94
N ASP A 98 -16.97 -35.82 -9.84
CA ASP A 98 -15.84 -36.74 -10.02
C ASP A 98 -14.55 -36.01 -10.45
N GLN A 99 -14.62 -35.03 -11.37
CA GLN A 99 -13.45 -34.22 -11.72
C GLN A 99 -12.95 -33.41 -10.53
N ALA A 100 -13.85 -32.77 -9.78
CA ALA A 100 -13.49 -32.00 -8.60
C ALA A 100 -12.82 -32.88 -7.53
N ASP A 101 -13.35 -34.08 -7.29
CA ASP A 101 -12.81 -35.01 -6.29
C ASP A 101 -11.43 -35.55 -6.67
N ARG A 102 -11.18 -35.83 -7.96
CA ARG A 102 -9.84 -36.18 -8.46
C ARG A 102 -8.86 -35.02 -8.30
N VAL A 103 -9.27 -33.79 -8.66
CA VAL A 103 -8.43 -32.59 -8.50
C VAL A 103 -8.09 -32.39 -7.03
N ARG A 104 -9.08 -32.41 -6.12
CA ARG A 104 -8.88 -32.27 -4.67
C ARG A 104 -7.89 -33.31 -4.15
N SER A 105 -8.15 -34.58 -4.43
CA SER A 105 -7.36 -35.70 -3.90
C SER A 105 -5.90 -35.65 -4.35
N SER A 106 -5.67 -35.48 -5.65
CA SER A 106 -4.31 -35.41 -6.20
C SER A 106 -3.56 -34.16 -5.73
N LEU A 107 -4.26 -33.02 -5.66
CA LEU A 107 -3.65 -31.75 -5.29
C LEU A 107 -3.28 -31.71 -3.79
N LEU A 108 -4.16 -32.17 -2.91
CA LEU A 108 -3.90 -32.23 -1.47
C LEU A 108 -2.75 -33.21 -1.18
N LYS A 109 -2.77 -34.41 -1.78
CA LYS A 109 -1.68 -35.39 -1.63
C LYS A 109 -0.32 -34.82 -2.07
N TRP A 110 -0.30 -34.08 -3.18
CA TRP A 110 0.91 -33.40 -3.64
C TRP A 110 1.35 -32.30 -2.67
N TYR A 111 0.40 -31.48 -2.19
CA TYR A 111 0.69 -30.36 -1.29
C TYR A 111 1.26 -30.81 0.06
N ASP A 112 0.75 -31.91 0.61
CA ASP A 112 1.23 -32.48 1.87
C ASP A 112 2.74 -32.79 1.84
N VAL A 113 3.26 -33.16 0.66
CA VAL A 113 4.68 -33.50 0.46
C VAL A 113 5.50 -32.33 -0.07
N ASN A 114 4.93 -31.46 -0.92
CA ASN A 114 5.69 -30.50 -1.73
C ASN A 114 5.53 -29.04 -1.29
N GLN A 115 4.70 -28.74 -0.28
CA GLN A 115 4.55 -27.37 0.22
C GLN A 115 5.90 -26.80 0.69
N ARG A 116 6.20 -25.55 0.31
CA ARG A 116 7.35 -24.84 0.85
C ARG A 116 7.13 -24.50 2.33
N GLU A 117 8.17 -24.71 3.12
CA GLU A 117 8.26 -24.23 4.50
C GLU A 117 8.35 -22.70 4.48
N LEU A 118 7.32 -22.03 5.01
CA LEU A 118 7.22 -20.57 5.07
C LEU A 118 6.84 -20.17 6.50
N PRO A 119 7.34 -19.04 7.05
CA PRO A 119 7.09 -18.68 8.44
C PRO A 119 5.61 -18.58 8.84
N TRP A 120 4.75 -18.19 7.90
CA TRP A 120 3.30 -18.09 8.08
C TRP A 120 2.55 -19.41 7.80
N ARG A 121 3.22 -20.44 7.30
CA ARG A 121 2.66 -21.79 7.13
C ARG A 121 3.09 -22.68 8.28
N LYS A 122 2.29 -22.69 9.34
CA LYS A 122 2.50 -23.60 10.47
C LYS A 122 1.80 -24.92 10.15
N LYS A 123 2.51 -26.04 10.30
CA LYS A 123 1.91 -27.37 10.17
C LYS A 123 0.88 -27.58 11.27
N HIS A 124 -0.25 -28.18 10.92
CA HIS A 124 -1.21 -28.71 11.88
C HIS A 124 -0.45 -29.63 12.86
N GLY A 125 -0.53 -29.36 14.17
CA GLY A 125 0.10 -30.17 15.21
C GLY A 125 1.46 -29.68 15.74
N CYS A 126 2.07 -28.63 15.18
CA CYS A 126 3.24 -27.97 15.78
C CYS A 126 2.80 -27.08 16.97
N GLY A 127 2.43 -27.70 18.10
CA GLY A 127 2.29 -27.05 19.41
C GLY A 127 0.88 -26.60 19.84
N CYS A 128 -0.16 -26.89 19.08
CA CYS A 128 -1.56 -26.79 19.54
C CYS A 128 -2.26 -28.12 19.20
N SER A 129 -1.92 -29.16 19.94
CA SER A 129 -2.62 -30.44 19.95
C SER A 129 -3.91 -30.30 20.73
N GLY A 130 -5.04 -30.56 20.07
CA GLY A 130 -6.34 -30.76 20.71
C GLY A 130 -7.04 -29.47 21.11
N ASP A 131 -8.29 -29.34 20.67
CA ASP A 131 -9.39 -28.64 21.34
C ASP A 131 -9.20 -27.15 21.75
N GLU A 132 -9.90 -26.28 21.00
CA GLU A 132 -10.72 -25.19 21.55
C GLU A 132 -10.10 -24.03 22.35
N ASP A 133 -8.89 -23.56 22.03
CA ASP A 133 -8.50 -22.21 22.48
C ASP A 133 -8.86 -21.15 21.41
N GLY A 134 -9.85 -20.31 21.72
CA GLY A 134 -10.27 -19.20 20.85
C GLY A 134 -9.08 -18.30 20.47
N ASP A 135 -8.19 -18.07 21.43
CA ASP A 135 -7.03 -17.20 21.27
C ASP A 135 -6.02 -17.74 20.25
N ALA A 136 -5.86 -19.07 20.15
CA ALA A 136 -4.95 -19.70 19.20
C ALA A 136 -5.44 -19.52 17.74
N LYS A 137 -6.76 -19.64 17.50
CA LYS A 137 -7.35 -19.42 16.17
C LYS A 137 -7.29 -17.95 15.78
N GLU A 138 -7.50 -17.03 16.71
CA GLU A 138 -7.38 -15.59 16.45
C GLU A 138 -5.93 -15.19 16.15
N ARG A 139 -4.97 -15.73 16.90
CA ARG A 139 -3.55 -15.56 16.59
C ARG A 139 -3.21 -16.11 15.20
N ARG A 140 -3.73 -17.29 14.84
CA ARG A 140 -3.55 -17.87 13.51
C ARG A 140 -4.16 -16.98 12.42
N ALA A 141 -5.35 -16.44 12.65
CA ALA A 141 -6.03 -15.54 11.73
C ALA A 141 -5.24 -14.24 11.52
N TYR A 142 -4.69 -13.66 12.59
CA TYR A 142 -3.81 -12.50 12.52
C TYR A 142 -2.52 -12.80 11.73
N GLU A 143 -1.86 -13.93 12.02
CA GLU A 143 -0.66 -14.38 11.32
C GLU A 143 -0.89 -14.51 9.80
N VAL A 144 -2.00 -15.15 9.42
CA VAL A 144 -2.42 -15.30 8.01
C VAL A 144 -2.73 -13.92 7.42
N TRP A 145 -3.50 -13.09 8.12
CA TRP A 145 -3.87 -11.77 7.61
C TRP A 145 -2.64 -10.90 7.30
N VAL A 146 -1.65 -10.86 8.21
CA VAL A 146 -0.39 -10.13 8.00
C VAL A 146 0.34 -10.66 6.76
N SER A 147 0.52 -11.99 6.64
CA SER A 147 1.22 -12.56 5.49
C SER A 147 0.51 -12.28 4.17
N GLU A 148 -0.82 -12.44 4.15
CA GLU A 148 -1.63 -12.20 2.95
C GLU A 148 -1.56 -10.75 2.49
N VAL A 149 -1.61 -9.80 3.43
CA VAL A 149 -1.46 -8.37 3.11
C VAL A 149 -0.06 -8.08 2.60
N MET A 150 0.99 -8.65 3.19
CA MET A 150 2.38 -8.47 2.71
C MET A 150 2.60 -9.06 1.32
N LEU A 151 2.03 -10.23 1.02
CA LEU A 151 2.20 -10.95 -0.25
C LEU A 151 1.49 -10.30 -1.44
N GLN A 152 0.56 -9.36 -1.21
CA GLN A 152 -0.08 -8.60 -2.28
C GLN A 152 0.94 -7.85 -3.14
N GLN A 153 1.16 -8.34 -4.36
CA GLN A 153 2.13 -7.76 -5.31
C GLN A 153 3.58 -7.70 -4.78
N THR A 154 3.94 -8.57 -3.83
CA THR A 154 5.31 -8.67 -3.31
C THR A 154 5.77 -10.12 -3.36
N ARG A 155 7.05 -10.36 -3.68
CA ARG A 155 7.59 -11.72 -3.79
C ARG A 155 7.80 -12.36 -2.42
N VAL A 156 7.54 -13.66 -2.32
CA VAL A 156 7.70 -14.46 -1.08
C VAL A 156 9.06 -14.25 -0.42
N ALA A 157 10.15 -14.34 -1.18
CA ALA A 157 11.51 -14.20 -0.64
C ALA A 157 11.76 -12.86 0.06
N THR A 158 11.16 -11.77 -0.45
CA THR A 158 11.23 -10.46 0.20
C THR A 158 10.40 -10.44 1.48
N VAL A 159 9.18 -11.01 1.44
CA VAL A 159 8.23 -10.96 2.57
C VAL A 159 8.75 -11.69 3.81
N VAL A 160 9.51 -12.78 3.67
CA VAL A 160 10.01 -13.60 4.80
C VAL A 160 10.68 -12.74 5.89
N ALA A 161 11.62 -11.87 5.52
CA ALA A 161 12.34 -11.05 6.48
C ALA A 161 11.43 -9.99 7.15
N TYR A 162 10.50 -9.40 6.40
CA TYR A 162 9.56 -8.41 6.94
C TYR A 162 8.55 -9.05 7.87
N TYR A 163 7.99 -10.19 7.49
CA TYR A 163 7.05 -10.95 8.29
C TYR A 163 7.66 -11.32 9.64
N ASN A 164 8.87 -11.87 9.65
CA ASN A 164 9.52 -12.27 10.91
C ASN A 164 9.74 -11.09 11.86
N ARG A 165 10.26 -9.95 11.35
CA ARG A 165 10.43 -8.74 12.17
C ARG A 165 9.09 -8.18 12.65
N TRP A 166 8.07 -8.19 11.79
CA TRP A 166 6.73 -7.74 12.12
C TRP A 166 6.11 -8.58 13.24
N MET A 167 6.14 -9.91 13.11
CA MET A 167 5.58 -10.82 14.11
C MET A 167 6.36 -10.80 15.42
N GLN A 168 7.66 -10.49 15.39
CA GLN A 168 8.44 -10.27 16.61
C GLN A 168 8.02 -8.99 17.35
N ARG A 169 7.73 -7.90 16.62
CA ARG A 169 7.32 -6.62 17.20
C ARG A 169 5.86 -6.61 17.65
N TRP A 170 4.96 -7.15 16.81
CA TRP A 170 3.52 -7.22 17.05
C TRP A 170 3.04 -8.65 16.86
N PRO A 171 3.12 -9.49 17.91
CA PRO A 171 2.74 -10.90 17.81
C PRO A 171 1.23 -11.14 17.73
N THR A 172 0.40 -10.16 18.11
CA THR A 172 -1.07 -10.26 18.12
C THR A 172 -1.70 -9.00 17.51
N VAL A 173 -2.97 -9.12 17.10
CA VAL A 173 -3.76 -7.99 16.59
C VAL A 173 -3.86 -6.85 17.61
N HIS A 174 -3.97 -7.18 18.91
CA HIS A 174 -4.01 -6.21 20.00
C HIS A 174 -2.69 -5.45 20.18
N CYS A 175 -1.54 -6.12 19.98
CA CYS A 175 -0.24 -5.45 19.98
C CYS A 175 -0.15 -4.44 18.82
N LEU A 176 -0.58 -4.84 17.62
CA LEU A 176 -0.58 -3.94 16.46
C LEU A 176 -1.54 -2.76 16.65
N ALA A 177 -2.72 -2.98 17.24
CA ALA A 177 -3.71 -1.93 17.46
C ALA A 177 -3.19 -0.76 18.31
N LYS A 178 -2.21 -1.02 19.20
CA LYS A 178 -1.56 -0.01 20.04
C LYS A 178 -0.45 0.77 19.32
N ALA A 179 -0.04 0.35 18.13
CA ALA A 179 1.03 1.00 17.39
C ALA A 179 0.61 2.36 16.81
N SER A 180 1.58 3.25 16.68
CA SER A 180 1.44 4.48 15.89
C SER A 180 1.52 4.19 14.39
N GLN A 181 1.00 5.10 13.57
CA GLN A 181 1.09 4.98 12.11
C GLN A 181 2.55 5.07 11.66
N GLU A 182 3.34 5.89 12.34
CA GLU A 182 4.76 6.11 12.10
C GLU A 182 5.59 4.82 12.33
N GLU A 183 5.40 4.13 13.46
CA GLU A 183 6.06 2.83 13.71
C GLU A 183 5.69 1.79 12.63
N VAL A 184 4.42 1.74 12.23
CA VAL A 184 3.95 0.82 11.17
C VAL A 184 4.60 1.15 9.83
N ASN A 185 4.70 2.43 9.48
CA ASN A 185 5.35 2.88 8.25
C ASN A 185 6.84 2.53 8.24
N GLU A 186 7.51 2.65 9.38
CA GLU A 186 8.91 2.28 9.55
C GLU A 186 9.13 0.78 9.35
N MET A 187 8.33 -0.06 10.00
CA MET A 187 8.39 -1.52 9.85
C MET A 187 8.02 -1.99 8.43
N TRP A 188 7.18 -1.23 7.72
CA TRP A 188 6.78 -1.50 6.34
C TRP A 188 7.72 -0.89 5.28
N SER A 189 8.71 -0.11 5.71
CA SER A 189 9.58 0.65 4.81
C SER A 189 10.29 -0.27 3.84
N GLY A 190 10.12 -0.02 2.53
CA GLY A 190 10.70 -0.83 1.46
C GLY A 190 9.79 -1.90 0.85
N LEU A 191 8.68 -2.28 1.50
CA LEU A 191 7.70 -3.21 0.90
C LEU A 191 6.81 -2.56 -0.17
N GLY A 192 6.69 -1.24 -0.15
CA GLY A 192 5.81 -0.49 -1.04
C GLY A 192 4.31 -0.70 -0.75
N TYR A 193 3.47 0.04 -1.48
CA TYR A 193 2.01 0.04 -1.29
C TYR A 193 1.59 0.27 0.18
N TYR A 194 2.12 1.32 0.81
CA TYR A 194 1.95 1.64 2.24
C TYR A 194 0.50 1.74 2.73
N ARG A 195 -0.45 2.01 1.82
CA ARG A 195 -1.88 1.93 2.12
C ARG A 195 -2.28 0.58 2.73
N ARG A 196 -1.61 -0.51 2.34
CA ARG A 196 -1.82 -1.85 2.92
C ARG A 196 -1.52 -1.86 4.43
N ALA A 197 -0.38 -1.32 4.83
CA ALA A 197 0.04 -1.25 6.24
C ALA A 197 -0.91 -0.38 7.07
N ARG A 198 -1.31 0.78 6.51
CA ARG A 198 -2.31 1.66 7.14
C ARG A 198 -3.64 0.95 7.35
N PHE A 199 -4.17 0.29 6.33
CA PHE A 199 -5.44 -0.46 6.45
C PHE A 199 -5.33 -1.64 7.41
N LEU A 200 -4.18 -2.31 7.47
CA LEU A 200 -3.91 -3.36 8.45
C LEU A 200 -3.95 -2.81 9.89
N LEU A 201 -3.34 -1.64 10.14
CA LEU A 201 -3.41 -0.97 11.44
C LEU A 201 -4.84 -0.51 11.80
N GLU A 202 -5.54 0.12 10.86
CA GLU A 202 -6.93 0.56 11.06
C GLU A 202 -7.86 -0.62 11.35
N GLY A 203 -7.73 -1.72 10.59
CA GLY A 203 -8.48 -2.93 10.83
C GLY A 203 -8.15 -3.56 12.18
N ALA A 204 -6.88 -3.59 12.58
CA ALA A 204 -6.47 -4.10 13.89
C ALA A 204 -7.06 -3.28 15.03
N LYS A 205 -7.08 -1.94 14.89
CA LYS A 205 -7.76 -1.03 15.83
C LYS A 205 -9.26 -1.30 15.91
N SER A 206 -9.91 -1.56 14.77
CA SER A 206 -11.34 -1.91 14.73
C SER A 206 -11.62 -3.22 15.46
N ILE A 207 -10.83 -4.26 15.21
CA ILE A 207 -10.99 -5.58 15.85
C ILE A 207 -10.74 -5.47 17.36
N ALA A 208 -9.69 -4.77 17.77
CA ALA A 208 -9.38 -4.58 19.19
C ALA A 208 -10.48 -3.80 19.94
N LYS A 209 -11.21 -2.91 19.25
CA LYS A 209 -12.36 -2.19 19.82
C LYS A 209 -13.58 -3.09 20.02
N GLU A 210 -13.80 -4.06 19.13
CA GLU A 210 -14.91 -5.02 19.21
C GLU A 210 -14.60 -6.20 20.15
N GLU A 211 -13.37 -6.31 20.65
CA GLU A 211 -12.88 -7.41 21.52
C GLU A 211 -13.14 -8.81 20.95
N ARG A 212 -13.29 -8.94 19.64
CA ARG A 212 -13.57 -10.20 18.95
C ARG A 212 -13.03 -10.19 17.53
N PHE A 213 -12.27 -11.22 17.17
CA PHE A 213 -11.82 -11.39 15.79
C PHE A 213 -12.94 -11.97 14.90
N PRO A 214 -13.26 -11.36 13.75
CA PRO A 214 -14.25 -11.89 12.80
C PRO A 214 -13.86 -13.27 12.25
N ARG A 215 -14.79 -14.23 12.31
CA ARG A 215 -14.50 -15.63 11.99
C ARG A 215 -15.00 -16.08 10.62
N SER A 216 -15.91 -15.32 10.01
CA SER A 216 -16.47 -15.62 8.68
C SER A 216 -15.91 -14.70 7.60
N ALA A 217 -15.78 -15.21 6.37
CA ALA A 217 -15.40 -14.42 5.20
C ALA A 217 -16.38 -13.26 4.94
N MET A 218 -17.64 -13.41 5.35
CA MET A 218 -18.63 -12.33 5.29
C MET A 218 -18.28 -11.19 6.24
N GLU A 219 -18.04 -11.47 7.52
CA GLU A 219 -17.69 -10.43 8.52
C GLU A 219 -16.33 -9.80 8.21
N LEU A 220 -15.34 -10.61 7.80
CA LEU A 220 -13.99 -10.14 7.47
C LEU A 220 -14.00 -9.09 6.36
N ARG A 221 -14.90 -9.17 5.38
CA ARG A 221 -15.05 -8.16 4.32
C ARG A 221 -15.57 -6.81 4.81
N GLY A 222 -16.13 -6.75 6.02
CA GLY A 222 -16.51 -5.49 6.67
C GLY A 222 -15.29 -4.67 7.12
N ILE A 223 -14.12 -5.29 7.29
CA ILE A 223 -12.90 -4.61 7.71
C ILE A 223 -12.25 -3.90 6.53
N ARG A 224 -11.92 -2.61 6.72
CA ARG A 224 -11.25 -1.80 5.69
C ARG A 224 -9.96 -2.47 5.23
N GLY A 225 -9.83 -2.64 3.90
CA GLY A 225 -8.65 -3.25 3.28
C GLY A 225 -8.71 -4.77 3.16
N ILE A 226 -9.72 -5.44 3.71
CA ILE A 226 -9.96 -6.87 3.48
C ILE A 226 -10.95 -7.04 2.33
N GLY A 227 -10.45 -7.49 1.18
CA GLY A 227 -11.27 -7.88 0.03
C GLY A 227 -11.65 -9.37 0.04
N ASN A 228 -12.39 -9.83 -0.98
CA ASN A 228 -12.82 -11.23 -1.12
C ASN A 228 -11.66 -12.24 -0.97
N TYR A 229 -10.51 -11.94 -1.60
CA TYR A 229 -9.32 -12.80 -1.51
C TYR A 229 -8.83 -12.97 -0.07
N THR A 230 -8.53 -11.86 0.61
CA THR A 230 -7.98 -11.88 1.98
C THR A 230 -8.98 -12.45 2.98
N ALA A 231 -10.27 -12.13 2.82
CA ALA A 231 -11.33 -12.71 3.65
C ALA A 231 -11.40 -14.24 3.49
N GLY A 232 -11.41 -14.75 2.25
CA GLY A 232 -11.42 -16.18 1.98
C GLY A 232 -10.16 -16.87 2.50
N ALA A 233 -8.99 -16.23 2.38
CA ALA A 233 -7.73 -16.79 2.85
C ALA A 233 -7.71 -16.94 4.37
N ILE A 234 -8.08 -15.89 5.12
CA ILE A 234 -8.16 -15.95 6.58
C ILE A 234 -9.22 -16.98 7.01
N ALA A 235 -10.43 -16.90 6.46
CA ALA A 235 -11.55 -17.76 6.83
C ALA A 235 -11.26 -19.25 6.58
N SER A 236 -10.71 -19.59 5.41
CA SER A 236 -10.41 -20.98 5.08
C SER A 236 -9.18 -21.52 5.81
N ILE A 237 -8.12 -20.74 5.99
CA ILE A 237 -6.86 -21.20 6.60
C ILE A 237 -6.92 -21.21 8.12
N ALA A 238 -7.57 -20.23 8.75
CA ALA A 238 -7.60 -20.10 10.22
C ALA A 238 -8.88 -20.66 10.84
N PHE A 239 -10.02 -20.56 10.14
CA PHE A 239 -11.34 -20.91 10.68
C PHE A 239 -12.00 -22.10 9.97
N ASN A 240 -11.32 -22.71 8.99
CA ASN A 240 -11.80 -23.85 8.22
C ASN A 240 -13.13 -23.60 7.49
N GLU A 241 -13.44 -22.35 7.15
CA GLU A 241 -14.63 -22.03 6.36
C GLU A 241 -14.42 -22.48 4.89
N ALA A 242 -15.39 -23.21 4.34
CA ALA A 242 -15.35 -23.73 2.99
C ALA A 242 -15.63 -22.64 1.94
N VAL A 243 -14.71 -21.70 1.78
CA VAL A 243 -14.77 -20.58 0.83
C VAL A 243 -13.57 -20.56 -0.10
N PRO A 244 -13.75 -20.16 -1.39
CA PRO A 244 -12.65 -20.13 -2.35
C PRO A 244 -11.73 -18.94 -2.13
N VAL A 245 -10.49 -19.11 -2.59
CA VAL A 245 -9.48 -18.05 -2.66
C VAL A 245 -8.95 -17.99 -4.08
N VAL A 246 -9.00 -16.82 -4.70
CA VAL A 246 -8.56 -16.62 -6.09
C VAL A 246 -7.57 -15.47 -6.19
N ASP A 247 -6.30 -15.80 -6.43
CA ASP A 247 -5.24 -14.86 -6.84
C ASP A 247 -4.85 -15.05 -8.32
N GLY A 248 -3.79 -14.37 -8.76
CA GLY A 248 -3.27 -14.54 -10.11
C GLY A 248 -2.71 -15.93 -10.42
N ASN A 249 -2.32 -16.71 -9.39
CA ASN A 249 -1.89 -18.11 -9.55
C ASN A 249 -3.10 -19.01 -9.78
N VAL A 250 -4.14 -18.89 -8.97
CA VAL A 250 -5.39 -19.64 -9.07
C VAL A 250 -6.11 -19.32 -10.37
N VAL A 251 -6.21 -18.04 -10.77
CA VAL A 251 -6.74 -17.63 -12.08
C VAL A 251 -6.05 -18.42 -13.19
N ARG A 252 -4.71 -18.48 -13.17
CA ARG A 252 -3.94 -19.18 -14.21
C ARG A 252 -4.17 -20.69 -14.19
N VAL A 253 -4.18 -21.30 -13.01
CA VAL A 253 -4.44 -22.75 -12.85
C VAL A 253 -5.83 -23.10 -13.37
N ILE A 254 -6.87 -22.40 -12.91
CA ILE A 254 -8.26 -22.66 -13.31
C ILE A 254 -8.46 -22.40 -14.81
N SER A 255 -7.92 -21.30 -15.35
CA SER A 255 -7.99 -21.03 -16.78
C SER A 255 -7.34 -22.12 -17.63
N ARG A 256 -6.28 -22.77 -17.15
CA ARG A 256 -5.66 -23.91 -17.86
C ARG A 256 -6.44 -25.21 -17.68
N LEU A 257 -6.93 -25.48 -16.47
CA LEU A 257 -7.75 -26.66 -16.20
C LEU A 257 -9.01 -26.69 -17.08
N LYS A 258 -9.65 -25.52 -17.28
CA LYS A 258 -10.87 -25.39 -18.07
C LYS A 258 -10.69 -24.79 -19.46
N ALA A 259 -9.46 -24.49 -19.88
CA ALA A 259 -9.13 -23.84 -21.15
C ALA A 259 -9.94 -22.54 -21.41
N ILE A 260 -10.00 -21.67 -20.40
CA ILE A 260 -10.74 -20.39 -20.45
C ILE A 260 -9.93 -19.37 -21.27
N SER A 261 -10.36 -19.10 -22.50
CA SER A 261 -9.73 -18.16 -23.44
C SER A 261 -10.21 -16.70 -23.29
N SER A 262 -11.22 -16.44 -22.46
CA SER A 262 -11.72 -15.09 -22.20
C SER A 262 -10.72 -14.25 -21.40
N ASN A 263 -10.78 -12.93 -21.54
CA ASN A 263 -9.90 -12.02 -20.81
C ASN A 263 -10.10 -12.18 -19.29
N PRO A 264 -9.03 -12.51 -18.52
CA PRO A 264 -9.14 -12.79 -17.08
C PRO A 264 -9.44 -11.55 -16.22
N LYS A 265 -9.48 -10.35 -16.82
CA LYS A 265 -9.87 -9.11 -16.12
C LYS A 265 -11.35 -8.73 -16.32
N ASP A 266 -12.05 -9.38 -17.23
CA ASP A 266 -13.47 -9.09 -17.45
C ASP A 266 -14.28 -9.56 -16.24
N SER A 267 -15.25 -8.75 -15.80
CA SER A 267 -16.00 -9.02 -14.57
C SER A 267 -16.76 -10.35 -14.61
N SER A 268 -17.28 -10.74 -15.79
CA SER A 268 -17.93 -12.03 -16.03
C SER A 268 -16.94 -13.19 -15.89
N THR A 269 -15.76 -13.08 -16.51
CA THR A 269 -14.68 -14.10 -16.42
C THR A 269 -14.19 -14.26 -14.99
N VAL A 270 -13.97 -13.15 -14.29
CA VAL A 270 -13.57 -13.17 -12.87
C VAL A 270 -14.63 -13.91 -12.05
N LYS A 271 -15.91 -13.56 -12.19
CA LYS A 271 -17.01 -14.24 -11.49
C LYS A 271 -17.03 -15.74 -11.80
N HIS A 272 -16.86 -16.12 -13.07
CA HIS A 272 -16.83 -17.52 -13.49
C HIS A 272 -15.66 -18.30 -12.85
N ILE A 273 -14.46 -17.71 -12.80
CA ILE A 273 -13.30 -18.32 -12.14
C ILE A 273 -13.53 -18.47 -10.63
N TRP A 274 -14.16 -17.50 -9.98
CA TRP A 274 -14.54 -17.60 -8.57
C TRP A 274 -15.54 -18.73 -8.32
N ASP A 275 -16.54 -18.89 -9.19
CA ASP A 275 -17.51 -19.98 -9.09
C ASP A 275 -16.82 -21.35 -9.28
N LEU A 276 -15.90 -21.46 -10.23
CA LEU A 276 -15.09 -22.65 -10.47
C LEU A 276 -14.17 -22.99 -9.29
N ALA A 277 -13.53 -21.98 -8.70
CA ALA A 277 -12.75 -22.17 -7.49
C ALA A 277 -13.63 -22.69 -6.35
N GLY A 278 -14.83 -22.12 -6.20
CA GLY A 278 -15.83 -22.55 -5.22
C GLY A 278 -16.24 -24.01 -5.39
N GLN A 279 -16.37 -24.49 -6.63
CA GLN A 279 -16.64 -25.91 -6.92
C GLN A 279 -15.50 -26.83 -6.52
N LEU A 280 -14.25 -26.34 -6.50
CA LEU A 280 -13.09 -27.13 -6.09
C LEU A 280 -12.89 -27.16 -4.58
N VAL A 281 -13.31 -26.14 -3.83
CA VAL A 281 -13.09 -26.05 -2.37
C VAL A 281 -13.42 -27.38 -1.69
N ASP A 282 -12.46 -27.89 -0.92
CA ASP A 282 -12.64 -29.10 -0.12
C ASP A 282 -13.36 -28.74 1.16
N LYS A 283 -14.38 -29.53 1.54
CA LYS A 283 -15.20 -29.25 2.73
C LYS A 283 -14.46 -29.54 4.04
N SER A 284 -13.47 -30.43 4.02
CA SER A 284 -12.73 -30.86 5.20
C SER A 284 -11.45 -30.05 5.42
N ARG A 285 -10.75 -29.70 4.32
CA ARG A 285 -9.45 -29.00 4.30
C ARG A 285 -9.47 -27.80 3.34
N PRO A 286 -10.41 -26.85 3.46
CA PRO A 286 -10.53 -25.71 2.54
C PRO A 286 -9.27 -24.84 2.50
N GLY A 287 -8.66 -24.57 3.66
CA GLY A 287 -7.43 -23.79 3.75
C GLY A 287 -6.25 -24.44 3.01
N ASP A 288 -6.06 -25.74 3.18
CA ASP A 288 -4.98 -26.47 2.49
C ASP A 288 -5.21 -26.53 0.99
N LEU A 289 -6.44 -26.77 0.54
CA LEU A 289 -6.71 -26.80 -0.90
C LEU A 289 -6.48 -25.42 -1.55
N ASN A 290 -6.95 -24.34 -0.91
CA ASN A 290 -6.71 -22.98 -1.40
C ASN A 290 -5.20 -22.70 -1.50
N GLN A 291 -4.43 -23.06 -0.46
CA GLN A 291 -2.98 -22.93 -0.49
C GLN A 291 -2.32 -23.82 -1.54
N ALA A 292 -2.82 -25.03 -1.75
CA ALA A 292 -2.32 -25.96 -2.75
C ALA A 292 -2.53 -25.45 -4.19
N LEU A 293 -3.68 -24.83 -4.48
CA LEU A 293 -3.93 -24.18 -5.78
C LEU A 293 -2.96 -23.02 -6.01
N MET A 294 -2.74 -22.18 -5.00
CA MET A 294 -1.76 -21.09 -5.06
C MET A 294 -0.34 -21.63 -5.25
N GLU A 295 0.05 -22.66 -4.51
CA GLU A 295 1.37 -23.30 -4.57
C GLU A 295 1.63 -23.97 -5.91
N LEU A 296 0.63 -24.68 -6.45
CA LEU A 296 0.68 -25.29 -7.78
C LEU A 296 0.95 -24.24 -8.85
N GLY A 297 0.22 -23.13 -8.81
CA GLY A 297 0.45 -22.02 -9.73
C GLY A 297 1.85 -21.42 -9.57
N ALA A 298 2.31 -21.25 -8.34
CA ALA A 298 3.61 -20.63 -8.04
C ALA A 298 4.82 -21.49 -8.45
N THR A 299 4.72 -22.82 -8.39
CA THR A 299 5.88 -23.73 -8.48
C THR A 299 5.88 -24.65 -9.71
N ILE A 300 4.70 -25.05 -10.20
CA ILE A 300 4.57 -26.03 -11.30
C ILE A 300 3.92 -25.38 -12.51
N CYS A 301 2.70 -24.86 -12.33
CA CYS A 301 1.88 -24.26 -13.36
C CYS A 301 2.27 -22.78 -13.56
N MET A 302 3.55 -22.53 -13.85
CA MET A 302 4.14 -21.19 -13.98
C MET A 302 3.65 -20.44 -15.24
N PRO A 303 3.76 -19.09 -15.28
CA PRO A 303 3.38 -18.30 -16.45
C PRO A 303 4.08 -18.74 -17.74
N THR A 304 5.38 -19.03 -17.64
CA THR A 304 6.24 -19.53 -18.73
C THR A 304 6.79 -20.89 -18.35
N ASN A 305 6.92 -21.79 -19.33
CA ASN A 305 7.48 -23.15 -19.16
C ASN A 305 6.88 -23.92 -17.96
N PRO A 306 5.54 -24.12 -17.91
CA PRO A 306 4.94 -24.91 -16.84
C PRO A 306 5.45 -26.37 -16.89
N SER A 307 5.71 -26.96 -15.72
CA SER A 307 6.16 -28.35 -15.61
C SER A 307 4.97 -29.31 -15.66
N CYS A 308 4.30 -29.38 -16.81
CA CYS A 308 3.07 -30.17 -16.99
C CYS A 308 3.26 -31.67 -16.71
N THR A 309 4.46 -32.21 -16.94
CA THR A 309 4.81 -33.61 -16.65
C THR A 309 4.80 -33.92 -15.15
N ASN A 310 5.15 -32.93 -14.31
CA ASN A 310 5.18 -33.08 -12.86
C ASN A 310 3.91 -32.53 -12.19
N CYS A 311 2.89 -32.16 -12.97
CA CYS A 311 1.67 -31.57 -12.46
C CYS A 311 0.75 -32.65 -11.89
N PRO A 312 0.35 -32.58 -10.60
CA PRO A 312 -0.49 -33.62 -9.98
C PRO A 312 -1.91 -33.69 -10.56
N VAL A 313 -2.33 -32.67 -11.31
CA VAL A 313 -3.66 -32.55 -11.91
C VAL A 313 -3.59 -32.45 -13.44
N SER A 314 -2.52 -32.99 -14.04
CA SER A 314 -2.30 -32.97 -15.49
C SER A 314 -3.44 -33.63 -16.26
N ASP A 315 -3.99 -34.73 -15.72
CA ASP A 315 -4.99 -35.55 -16.40
C ASP A 315 -6.36 -34.84 -16.47
N GLN A 316 -6.59 -33.87 -15.59
CA GLN A 316 -7.78 -33.04 -15.57
C GLN A 316 -7.59 -31.72 -16.34
N CYS A 317 -6.42 -31.49 -16.93
CA CYS A 317 -6.07 -30.21 -17.56
C CYS A 317 -6.49 -30.15 -19.03
N ARG A 318 -7.60 -29.46 -19.32
CA ARG A 318 -8.11 -29.29 -20.69
C ARG A 318 -7.10 -28.59 -21.61
N ALA A 319 -6.40 -27.56 -21.13
CA ALA A 319 -5.38 -26.88 -21.94
C ALA A 319 -4.22 -27.81 -22.31
N LEU A 320 -3.82 -28.72 -21.40
CA LEU A 320 -2.78 -29.72 -21.70
C LEU A 320 -3.29 -30.74 -22.72
N SER A 321 -4.51 -31.24 -22.56
CA SER A 321 -5.15 -32.13 -23.52
C SER A 321 -5.21 -31.51 -24.92
N LEU A 322 -5.61 -30.24 -25.03
CA LEU A 322 -5.65 -29.50 -26.30
C LEU A 322 -4.26 -29.33 -26.91
N SER A 323 -3.23 -29.11 -26.09
CA SER A 323 -1.85 -28.95 -26.58
C SER A 323 -1.18 -30.24 -27.05
N ARG A 324 -1.71 -31.40 -26.64
CA ARG A 324 -1.22 -32.73 -27.06
C ARG A 324 -1.90 -33.25 -28.32
N CYS A 325 -2.96 -32.58 -28.79
CA CYS A 325 -3.64 -32.95 -30.02
C CYS A 325 -2.75 -32.60 -31.23
N GLU A 326 -2.40 -33.59 -32.04
CA GLU A 326 -1.42 -33.45 -33.15
C GLU A 326 -1.78 -32.36 -34.17
N THR A 327 -3.07 -32.04 -34.31
CA THR A 327 -3.59 -31.02 -35.23
C THR A 327 -3.66 -29.61 -34.64
N SER A 328 -3.34 -29.43 -33.36
CA SER A 328 -3.54 -28.19 -32.62
C SER A 328 -2.26 -27.38 -32.46
N THR A 329 -2.32 -26.08 -32.79
CA THR A 329 -1.22 -25.12 -32.51
C THR A 329 -1.30 -24.52 -31.11
N ILE A 330 -2.31 -24.90 -30.33
CA ILE A 330 -2.62 -24.34 -29.01
C ILE A 330 -1.60 -24.81 -27.98
N LYS A 331 -1.05 -23.87 -27.21
CA LYS A 331 -0.15 -24.14 -26.08
C LYS A 331 -0.89 -23.95 -24.76
N VAL A 332 -0.46 -24.68 -23.72
CA VAL A 332 -0.95 -24.48 -22.34
C VAL A 332 -0.77 -23.02 -21.89
N THR A 333 0.27 -22.34 -22.38
CA THR A 333 0.58 -20.94 -22.06
C THR A 333 -0.34 -19.92 -22.74
N ASP A 334 -1.21 -20.35 -23.66
CA ASP A 334 -2.22 -19.47 -24.28
C ASP A 334 -3.37 -19.18 -23.31
N PHE A 335 -3.45 -19.93 -22.20
CA PHE A 335 -4.43 -19.75 -21.14
C PHE A 335 -3.76 -19.30 -19.82
N PRO A 336 -4.26 -18.24 -19.16
CA PRO A 336 -5.22 -17.25 -19.69
C PRO A 336 -4.56 -16.35 -20.74
N PRO A 337 -5.34 -15.67 -21.60
CA PRO A 337 -4.77 -14.76 -22.59
C PRO A 337 -3.97 -13.63 -21.94
N LYS A 338 -2.88 -13.24 -22.59
CA LYS A 338 -2.03 -12.13 -22.13
C LYS A 338 -2.81 -10.82 -22.22
N VAL A 339 -2.96 -10.15 -21.08
CA VAL A 339 -3.60 -8.84 -21.03
C VAL A 339 -2.57 -7.74 -21.29
N ILE A 340 -2.82 -6.92 -22.31
CA ILE A 340 -2.00 -5.75 -22.63
C ILE A 340 -2.10 -4.75 -21.46
N LYS A 341 -0.95 -4.33 -20.93
CA LYS A 341 -0.89 -3.33 -19.86
C LYS A 341 -0.96 -1.92 -20.44
N SER A 342 -1.71 -1.03 -19.80
CA SER A 342 -1.73 0.39 -20.16
C SER A 342 -0.34 1.01 -19.95
N LYS A 343 0.01 1.98 -20.80
CA LYS A 343 1.25 2.76 -20.64
C LYS A 343 1.20 3.55 -19.33
N GLN A 344 2.32 3.59 -18.62
CA GLN A 344 2.46 4.37 -17.39
C GLN A 344 2.49 5.87 -17.71
N ARG A 345 1.88 6.69 -16.85
CA ARG A 345 1.92 8.15 -16.99
C ARG A 345 3.29 8.68 -16.58
N LEU A 346 3.80 9.68 -17.28
CA LEU A 346 5.06 10.35 -16.93
C LEU A 346 4.74 11.61 -16.12
N GLU A 347 5.40 11.77 -14.99
CA GLU A 347 5.28 12.95 -14.12
C GLU A 347 6.66 13.49 -13.81
N PHE A 348 6.75 14.79 -13.52
CA PHE A 348 7.99 15.48 -13.21
C PHE A 348 7.84 16.16 -11.85
N ALA A 349 8.89 16.08 -11.03
CA ALA A 349 8.94 16.74 -9.74
C ALA A 349 10.26 17.48 -9.56
N ALA A 350 10.21 18.69 -9.02
CA ALA A 350 11.38 19.33 -8.41
C ALA A 350 11.47 18.87 -6.95
N VAL A 351 12.65 18.45 -6.51
CA VAL A 351 12.92 17.97 -5.16
C VAL A 351 14.09 18.76 -4.61
N CYS A 352 13.91 19.38 -3.44
CA CYS A 352 14.95 20.16 -2.77
C CYS A 352 15.35 19.48 -1.47
N VAL A 353 16.61 19.05 -1.39
CA VAL A 353 17.21 18.54 -0.17
C VAL A 353 17.81 19.71 0.59
N VAL A 354 17.11 20.16 1.64
CA VAL A 354 17.55 21.26 2.48
C VAL A 354 18.35 20.70 3.66
N VAL A 355 19.60 21.16 3.78
CA VAL A 355 20.54 20.80 4.84
C VAL A 355 20.88 22.04 5.64
N VAL A 356 20.67 21.99 6.95
CA VAL A 356 21.11 23.02 7.89
C VAL A 356 22.37 22.51 8.58
N GLN A 357 23.46 23.25 8.43
CA GLN A 357 24.74 22.97 9.06
C GLN A 357 24.88 23.80 10.34
N ASN A 358 25.47 23.18 11.36
CA ASN A 358 25.87 23.88 12.57
C ASN A 358 27.31 24.35 12.46
N ASP A 359 27.54 25.62 12.80
CA ASP A 359 28.87 26.21 12.96
C ASP A 359 29.22 26.28 14.45
N SER A 360 29.17 25.14 15.15
CA SER A 360 29.55 25.10 16.56
C SER A 360 31.07 24.98 16.70
N CYS A 361 31.70 26.11 17.03
CA CYS A 361 33.00 26.33 17.68
C CYS A 361 34.13 25.33 17.39
N GLU A 362 35.21 25.86 16.79
CA GLU A 362 36.62 25.45 16.57
C GLU A 362 37.22 24.15 17.18
N ASN A 363 36.57 23.38 18.05
CA ASN A 363 37.15 22.20 18.73
C ASN A 363 36.36 20.88 18.61
N GLN A 364 35.33 20.77 17.77
CA GLN A 364 34.73 19.46 17.43
C GLN A 364 34.61 19.26 15.91
N LYS A 365 35.35 18.29 15.38
CA LYS A 365 35.52 17.96 13.95
C LYS A 365 34.29 17.41 13.23
N HIS A 366 33.08 17.57 13.76
CA HIS A 366 31.87 17.10 13.10
C HIS A 366 30.82 18.20 13.04
N ALA A 367 30.76 18.91 11.90
CA ALA A 367 29.57 19.67 11.53
C ALA A 367 28.38 18.70 11.55
N THR A 368 27.37 19.00 12.37
CA THR A 368 26.15 18.20 12.44
C THR A 368 25.17 18.72 11.41
N ASP A 369 24.84 17.87 10.44
CA ASP A 369 23.88 18.20 9.39
C ASP A 369 22.45 17.79 9.81
N PHE A 370 21.50 18.70 9.60
CA PHE A 370 20.08 18.48 9.81
C PHE A 370 19.32 18.59 8.48
N TYR A 371 18.49 17.59 8.19
CA TYR A 371 17.70 17.50 6.97
C TYR A 371 16.26 17.92 7.22
N LEU A 372 15.71 18.80 6.37
CA LEU A 372 14.30 19.13 6.38
C LEU A 372 13.48 18.03 5.72
N LEU A 373 12.49 17.50 6.45
CA LEU A 373 11.49 16.60 5.91
C LEU A 373 10.09 17.18 6.10
N VAL A 374 9.25 16.94 5.10
CA VAL A 374 7.82 17.28 5.10
C VAL A 374 6.98 16.01 5.08
N LYS A 375 5.87 16.01 5.81
CA LYS A 375 4.91 14.90 5.81
C LYS A 375 3.93 15.08 4.66
N ARG A 376 3.80 14.08 3.81
CA ARG A 376 2.80 14.06 2.75
C ARG A 376 1.38 14.05 3.34
N PRO A 377 0.37 14.56 2.61
CA PRO A 377 -1.03 14.46 3.01
C PRO A 377 -1.45 13.02 3.34
N GLU A 378 -2.48 12.86 4.16
CA GLU A 378 -3.01 11.54 4.58
C GLU A 378 -3.75 10.80 3.44
N GLU A 379 -3.88 11.42 2.27
CA GLU A 379 -4.45 10.84 1.06
C GLU A 379 -3.52 10.97 -0.16
N GLY A 380 -3.81 10.19 -1.20
CA GLY A 380 -3.04 10.19 -2.44
C GLY A 380 -1.81 9.27 -2.44
N LEU A 381 -0.84 9.60 -3.28
CA LEU A 381 0.40 8.84 -3.48
C LEU A 381 1.31 9.00 -2.25
N LEU A 382 1.81 7.88 -1.73
CA LEU A 382 2.72 7.83 -0.56
C LEU A 382 2.17 8.57 0.68
N ALA A 383 0.85 8.51 0.86
CA ALA A 383 0.13 9.21 1.91
C ALA A 383 0.72 9.01 3.32
N GLY A 384 0.86 10.10 4.06
CA GLY A 384 1.36 10.13 5.45
C GLY A 384 2.85 9.82 5.62
N LEU A 385 3.61 9.65 4.53
CA LEU A 385 5.05 9.39 4.58
C LEU A 385 5.86 10.69 4.56
N TRP A 386 7.07 10.61 5.11
CA TRP A 386 8.04 11.71 5.11
C TRP A 386 8.83 11.73 3.80
N GLU A 387 9.03 12.93 3.27
CA GLU A 387 9.84 13.20 2.07
C GLU A 387 10.60 14.51 2.18
N PHE A 388 11.55 14.72 1.28
CA PHE A 388 12.12 16.05 1.07
C PHE A 388 11.08 16.97 0.42
N PRO A 389 11.16 18.30 0.66
CA PRO A 389 10.38 19.27 -0.08
C PRO A 389 10.30 18.95 -1.58
N SER A 390 9.08 18.75 -2.08
CA SER A 390 8.84 18.33 -3.46
C SER A 390 7.60 18.97 -4.04
N VAL A 391 7.72 19.45 -5.28
CA VAL A 391 6.62 20.03 -6.06
C VAL A 391 6.52 19.35 -7.41
N LEU A 392 5.29 19.06 -7.85
CA LEU A 392 5.05 18.56 -9.21
C LEU A 392 5.19 19.72 -10.20
N VAL A 393 5.93 19.49 -11.28
CA VAL A 393 6.14 20.48 -12.34
C VAL A 393 5.62 19.96 -13.67
N ALA A 394 5.15 20.88 -14.51
CA ALA A 394 4.74 20.54 -15.87
C ALA A 394 5.97 20.15 -16.72
N GLU A 395 5.79 19.25 -17.69
CA GLU A 395 6.86 18.79 -18.59
C GLU A 395 7.60 19.94 -19.30
N ARG A 396 6.91 21.05 -19.57
CA ARG A 396 7.49 22.24 -20.21
C ARG A 396 8.24 23.19 -19.26
N ARG A 397 8.22 22.91 -17.95
CA ARG A 397 8.80 23.74 -16.87
C ARG A 397 9.82 22.96 -16.04
N THR A 398 10.59 22.09 -16.70
CA THR A 398 11.62 21.27 -16.04
C THR A 398 13.00 21.95 -16.05
N ASP A 399 13.12 23.14 -16.64
CA ASP A 399 14.34 23.95 -16.58
C ASP A 399 14.64 24.42 -15.15
N LEU A 400 15.92 24.73 -14.88
CA LEU A 400 16.39 25.03 -13.54
C LEU A 400 15.69 26.25 -12.91
N GLU A 401 15.43 27.29 -13.71
CA GLU A 401 14.85 28.54 -13.21
C GLU A 401 13.38 28.34 -12.80
N SER A 402 12.58 27.69 -13.66
CA SER A 402 11.20 27.35 -13.35
C SER A 402 11.10 26.45 -12.12
N ARG A 403 11.97 25.42 -12.02
CA ARG A 403 12.00 24.51 -10.87
C ARG A 403 12.29 25.25 -9.56
N ARG A 404 13.28 26.13 -9.56
CA ARG A 404 13.65 26.92 -8.38
C ARG A 404 12.53 27.85 -7.94
N LYS A 405 11.91 28.55 -8.89
CA LYS A 405 10.78 29.44 -8.61
C LYS A 405 9.61 28.71 -7.93
N GLU A 406 9.21 27.55 -8.45
CA GLU A 406 8.13 26.76 -7.85
C GLU A 406 8.53 26.22 -6.47
N MET A 407 9.80 25.83 -6.28
CA MET A 407 10.31 25.38 -4.99
C MET A 407 10.36 26.51 -3.96
N ASP A 408 10.77 27.71 -4.36
CA ASP A 408 10.87 28.87 -3.46
C ASP A 408 9.48 29.25 -2.95
N ASN A 409 8.49 29.33 -3.85
CA ASN A 409 7.09 29.50 -3.46
C ASN A 409 6.62 28.41 -2.48
N TYR A 410 7.03 27.16 -2.66
CA TYR A 410 6.66 26.07 -1.77
C TYR A 410 7.31 26.19 -0.40
N LEU A 411 8.60 26.52 -0.35
CA LEU A 411 9.37 26.72 0.88
C LEU A 411 8.86 27.93 1.68
N GLU A 412 8.50 29.03 1.03
CA GLU A 412 7.83 30.18 1.64
C GLU A 412 6.49 29.79 2.29
N ASN A 413 5.70 28.95 1.60
CA ASN A 413 4.42 28.45 2.13
C ASN A 413 4.57 27.52 3.35
N LEU A 414 5.75 26.91 3.56
CA LEU A 414 6.03 26.16 4.79
C LEU A 414 6.23 27.07 6.01
N LYS A 415 6.24 28.40 5.82
CA LYS A 415 6.55 29.43 6.82
C LYS A 415 7.89 29.19 7.50
N LEU A 416 8.84 28.65 6.73
CA LEU A 416 10.24 28.56 7.15
C LEU A 416 10.88 29.90 6.83
N ASP A 417 11.18 30.68 7.86
CA ASP A 417 11.73 32.02 7.68
C ASP A 417 13.24 31.95 7.39
N PHE A 418 13.55 31.52 6.16
CA PHE A 418 14.94 31.35 5.70
C PHE A 418 15.72 32.67 5.66
N GLY A 419 15.03 33.82 5.64
CA GLY A 419 15.67 35.15 5.59
C GLY A 419 16.12 35.66 6.95
N GLU A 420 15.34 35.44 8.02
CA GLU A 420 15.65 35.94 9.35
C GLU A 420 16.51 34.97 10.16
N GLU A 421 16.25 33.66 10.11
CA GLU A 421 16.88 32.65 10.98
C GLU A 421 18.08 31.91 10.34
N TYR A 422 18.16 31.88 9.00
CA TYR A 422 19.15 31.10 8.26
C TYR A 422 19.93 31.96 7.26
N ASN A 423 21.13 31.50 6.87
CA ASN A 423 21.89 32.06 5.76
C ASN A 423 22.05 30.98 4.69
N LEU A 424 21.76 31.34 3.43
CA LEU A 424 22.01 30.46 2.29
C LEU A 424 23.51 30.40 1.98
N VAL A 425 24.09 29.21 2.10
CA VAL A 425 25.50 28.95 1.78
C VAL A 425 25.65 28.56 0.31
N SER A 426 24.89 27.56 -0.13
CA SER A 426 24.92 27.10 -1.52
C SER A 426 23.58 26.49 -1.94
N ARG A 427 23.31 26.54 -3.25
CA ARG A 427 22.17 25.85 -3.87
C ARG A 427 22.57 25.31 -5.23
N GLU A 428 22.61 24.00 -5.37
CA GLU A 428 23.22 23.32 -6.50
C GLU A 428 22.31 22.25 -7.10
N ASP A 429 22.36 22.12 -8.43
CA ASP A 429 21.61 21.08 -9.15
C ASP A 429 22.40 19.77 -9.08
N VAL A 430 21.85 18.78 -8.39
CA VAL A 430 22.50 17.48 -8.15
C VAL A 430 22.32 16.56 -9.34
N GLY A 431 21.16 16.66 -10.00
CA GLY A 431 20.83 15.90 -11.21
C GLY A 431 19.42 15.33 -11.15
N GLU A 432 19.19 14.27 -11.94
CA GLU A 432 17.87 13.68 -12.09
C GLU A 432 17.82 12.19 -11.73
N TYR A 433 16.66 11.77 -11.23
CA TYR A 433 16.38 10.38 -10.90
C TYR A 433 14.99 9.98 -11.37
N LEU A 434 14.90 8.88 -12.12
CA LEU A 434 13.64 8.31 -12.55
C LEU A 434 13.18 7.23 -11.56
N HIS A 435 12.16 7.55 -10.76
CA HIS A 435 11.50 6.60 -9.88
C HIS A 435 10.29 5.96 -10.57
N ILE A 436 10.19 4.62 -10.55
CA ILE A 436 9.15 3.88 -11.26
C ILE A 436 8.15 3.29 -10.27
N PHE A 437 6.91 3.77 -10.35
CA PHE A 437 5.73 3.14 -9.75
C PHE A 437 4.99 2.29 -10.79
N SER A 438 4.06 1.43 -10.33
CA SER A 438 3.28 0.59 -11.23
C SER A 438 2.44 1.37 -12.25
N HIS A 439 1.99 2.58 -11.92
CA HIS A 439 1.13 3.42 -12.75
C HIS A 439 1.77 4.76 -13.17
N ILE A 440 2.94 5.10 -12.60
CA ILE A 440 3.61 6.40 -12.78
C ILE A 440 5.11 6.17 -12.98
N ARG A 441 5.70 6.92 -13.90
CA ARG A 441 7.14 7.14 -13.99
C ARG A 441 7.39 8.56 -13.51
N LEU A 442 7.98 8.74 -12.34
CA LEU A 442 8.21 10.04 -11.72
C LEU A 442 9.67 10.43 -11.90
N ARG A 443 9.91 11.46 -12.72
CA ARG A 443 11.24 12.05 -12.92
C ARG A 443 11.45 13.13 -11.88
N MET A 444 12.33 12.87 -10.92
CA MET A 444 12.70 13.77 -9.85
C MET A 444 13.95 14.55 -10.28
N HIS A 445 13.86 15.87 -10.31
CA HIS A 445 14.97 16.78 -10.49
C HIS A 445 15.42 17.28 -9.13
N VAL A 446 16.61 16.88 -8.72
CA VAL A 446 17.11 17.04 -7.35
C VAL A 446 18.06 18.23 -7.28
N GLU A 447 17.80 19.12 -6.34
CA GLU A 447 18.73 20.16 -5.90
C GLU A 447 19.11 19.98 -4.43
N LEU A 448 20.30 20.46 -4.08
CA LEU A 448 20.81 20.50 -2.72
C LEU A 448 20.90 21.97 -2.30
N MET A 449 20.29 22.31 -1.17
CA MET A 449 20.33 23.64 -0.57
C MET A 449 20.98 23.53 0.80
N ILE A 450 22.10 24.24 0.99
CA ILE A 450 22.85 24.25 2.24
C ILE A 450 22.64 25.59 2.94
N LEU A 451 22.26 25.53 4.20
CA LEU A 451 21.95 26.66 5.06
C LEU A 451 22.79 26.60 6.34
N THR A 452 23.10 27.76 6.93
CA THR A 452 23.64 27.87 8.30
C THR A 452 22.66 28.61 9.19
N SER A 453 22.54 28.19 10.46
CA SER A 453 21.67 28.84 11.44
C SER A 453 22.36 30.06 12.06
N LYS A 454 21.65 31.19 12.18
CA LYS A 454 22.17 32.43 12.81
C LYS A 454 22.11 32.42 14.35
N GLY A 455 21.26 31.59 14.95
CA GLY A 455 20.89 31.68 16.37
C GLY A 455 21.23 30.47 17.26
N GLY A 456 21.95 29.47 16.73
CA GLY A 456 22.21 28.21 17.43
C GLY A 456 20.99 27.28 17.44
N LEU A 457 21.24 25.98 17.54
CA LEU A 457 20.30 24.89 17.22
C LEU A 457 19.11 24.70 18.18
N GLY A 458 18.99 25.52 19.24
CA GLY A 458 18.00 25.36 20.30
C GLY A 458 16.53 25.56 19.87
N GLN A 459 16.27 26.05 18.65
CA GLN A 459 14.93 26.32 18.11
C GLN A 459 14.49 25.38 16.97
N LEU A 460 15.35 24.44 16.52
CA LEU A 460 15.03 23.51 15.42
C LEU A 460 14.03 22.40 15.81
N GLU A 461 13.59 22.36 17.07
CA GLU A 461 12.48 21.52 17.55
C GLU A 461 11.09 22.09 17.26
N ASN A 462 10.98 23.16 16.47
CA ASN A 462 9.71 23.64 15.96
C ASN A 462 9.11 22.62 14.98
N GLN A 463 8.43 21.61 15.51
CA GLN A 463 7.40 20.90 14.76
C GLN A 463 6.44 21.97 14.26
N GLY A 464 6.29 22.11 12.94
CA GLY A 464 5.34 23.04 12.33
C GLY A 464 3.88 22.68 12.66
N LYS A 465 3.49 22.77 13.94
CA LYS A 465 2.16 22.43 14.47
C LYS A 465 1.09 23.42 13.98
N ASN A 466 1.50 24.59 13.51
CA ASN A 466 0.65 25.66 12.98
C ASN A 466 0.73 25.83 11.44
N CYS A 467 1.38 24.92 10.71
CA CYS A 467 1.40 24.91 9.24
C CYS A 467 0.39 23.89 8.68
N GLN A 468 -0.15 24.16 7.49
CA GLN A 468 -1.01 23.21 6.78
C GLN A 468 -0.28 21.90 6.46
N VAL A 469 1.05 21.94 6.38
CA VAL A 469 1.93 20.80 6.12
C VAL A 469 2.86 20.63 7.31
N ALA A 470 2.83 19.44 7.93
CA ALA A 470 3.74 19.11 9.02
C ALA A 470 5.16 18.91 8.49
N TRP A 471 6.15 19.53 9.13
CA TRP A 471 7.56 19.41 8.79
C TRP A 471 8.41 19.22 10.04
N LYS A 472 9.61 18.67 9.87
CA LYS A 472 10.61 18.49 10.94
C LYS A 472 12.03 18.48 10.40
N PHE A 473 12.98 18.85 11.24
CA PHE A 473 14.39 18.60 11.00
C PHE A 473 14.82 17.26 11.59
N VAL A 474 15.65 16.53 10.84
CA VAL A 474 16.14 15.20 11.23
C VAL A 474 17.65 15.20 11.14
N HIS A 475 18.30 14.76 12.21
CA HIS A 475 19.75 14.61 12.24
C HIS A 475 20.21 13.53 11.24
N ASP A 476 21.36 13.73 10.61
CA ASP A 476 21.91 12.82 9.59
C ASP A 476 21.98 11.35 10.06
N SER A 477 22.42 11.08 11.29
CA SER A 477 22.47 9.72 11.85
C SER A 477 21.10 9.02 11.92
N THR A 478 20.01 9.79 11.97
CA THR A 478 18.64 9.25 11.98
C THR A 478 18.12 8.99 10.57
N MET A 479 18.67 9.64 9.54
CA MET A 479 18.25 9.46 8.14
C MET A 479 18.46 8.01 7.66
N GLU A 480 19.53 7.36 8.11
CA GLU A 480 19.83 5.98 7.73
C GLU A 480 18.81 4.97 8.26
N SER A 481 18.41 5.12 9.53
CA SER A 481 17.50 4.21 10.23
C SER A 481 16.02 4.53 9.97
N MET A 482 15.70 5.76 9.57
CA MET A 482 14.32 6.18 9.31
C MET A 482 13.67 5.39 8.17
N GLY A 483 12.38 5.09 8.30
CA GLY A 483 11.57 4.38 7.31
C GLY A 483 11.28 5.11 5.99
N LEU A 484 12.26 5.76 5.38
CA LEU A 484 12.11 6.50 4.12
C LEU A 484 11.77 5.59 2.94
N THR A 485 10.97 6.11 2.00
CA THR A 485 10.66 5.38 0.77
C THR A 485 11.91 5.18 -0.09
N SER A 486 11.90 4.17 -0.96
CA SER A 486 13.05 3.88 -1.84
C SER A 486 13.42 5.05 -2.76
N GLY A 487 12.43 5.84 -3.20
CA GLY A 487 12.69 7.05 -3.98
C GLY A 487 13.44 8.11 -3.17
N ILE A 488 12.95 8.41 -1.96
CA ILE A 488 13.57 9.41 -1.07
C ILE A 488 14.94 8.96 -0.58
N ARG A 489 15.11 7.68 -0.25
CA ARG A 489 16.41 7.11 0.11
C ARG A 489 17.42 7.23 -1.04
N LYS A 490 16.98 7.04 -2.30
CA LYS A 490 17.87 7.23 -3.45
C LYS A 490 18.27 8.70 -3.63
N VAL A 491 17.34 9.63 -3.46
CA VAL A 491 17.63 11.09 -3.48
C VAL A 491 18.64 11.45 -2.40
N TYR A 492 18.45 10.99 -1.16
CA TYR A 492 19.40 11.19 -0.07
C TYR A 492 20.81 10.67 -0.44
N ASN A 493 20.92 9.42 -0.89
CA ASN A 493 22.20 8.85 -1.30
C ASN A 493 22.87 9.64 -2.45
N MET A 494 22.08 10.11 -3.43
CA MET A 494 22.60 10.97 -4.52
C MET A 494 23.20 12.27 -3.97
N THR A 495 22.54 12.90 -3.00
CA THR A 495 23.09 14.11 -2.38
C THR A 495 24.36 13.85 -1.58
N GLN A 496 24.46 12.72 -0.87
CA GLN A 496 25.70 12.36 -0.15
C GLN A 496 26.86 12.06 -1.10
N GLU A 497 26.61 11.34 -2.19
CA GLU A 497 27.60 11.09 -3.25
C GLU A 497 28.07 12.40 -3.90
N PHE A 498 27.15 13.34 -4.13
CA PHE A 498 27.45 14.65 -4.70
C PHE A 498 28.35 15.49 -3.78
N ARG A 499 27.99 15.59 -2.49
CA ARG A 499 28.79 16.32 -1.48
C ARG A 499 30.20 15.73 -1.33
N SER A 500 30.30 14.41 -1.31
CA SER A 500 31.59 13.71 -1.23
C SER A 500 32.51 14.05 -2.41
N LYS A 501 31.95 14.12 -3.63
CA LYS A 501 32.71 14.49 -4.85
C LYS A 501 33.17 15.95 -4.83
N GLN A 502 32.35 16.85 -4.32
CA GLN A 502 32.72 18.27 -4.18
C GLN A 502 33.86 18.47 -3.18
N MET A 503 33.84 17.74 -2.05
CA MET A 503 34.95 17.82 -1.10
C MET A 503 36.26 17.32 -1.70
N LEU A 504 36.23 16.26 -2.51
CA LEU A 504 37.41 15.75 -3.20
C LEU A 504 37.96 16.72 -4.25
N THR A 505 37.08 17.43 -4.98
CA THR A 505 37.49 18.43 -5.98
C THR A 505 38.03 19.69 -5.32
N ASN A 506 37.40 20.18 -4.24
CA ASN A 506 37.87 21.33 -3.48
C ASN A 506 39.19 21.05 -2.72
N ALA A 507 39.45 19.80 -2.33
CA ALA A 507 40.73 19.40 -1.72
C ALA A 507 41.89 19.31 -2.74
N GLN A 508 41.60 19.29 -4.04
CA GLN A 508 42.58 19.15 -5.13
C GLN A 508 42.99 20.48 -5.78
N GLU A 509 42.35 21.61 -5.44
CA GLU A 509 42.82 22.93 -5.90
C GLU A 509 44.11 23.36 -5.13
N PRO A 510 45.24 23.62 -5.82
CA PRO A 510 46.47 24.02 -5.13
C PRO A 510 46.35 25.44 -4.57
N LYS A 511 46.81 25.63 -3.32
CA LYS A 511 47.09 26.94 -2.68
C LYS A 511 48.21 27.71 -3.40
N SER A 512 48.06 28.03 -4.68
CA SER A 512 49.05 28.76 -5.49
C SER A 512 48.53 30.13 -5.96
N LYS A 513 47.93 30.91 -5.05
CA LYS A 513 47.70 32.36 -5.26
C LYS A 513 47.86 33.14 -3.96
N LEU A 514 48.98 32.97 -3.27
CA LEU A 514 49.38 33.85 -2.16
C LEU A 514 50.90 33.84 -1.96
N LYS A 515 51.66 34.21 -3.00
CA LYS A 515 53.08 34.59 -2.90
C LYS A 515 53.57 35.29 -4.16
N ARG A 516 53.01 36.46 -4.50
CA ARG A 516 53.68 37.39 -5.43
C ARG A 516 53.26 38.85 -5.25
N MET A 517 53.27 39.34 -4.01
CA MET A 517 53.35 40.77 -3.72
C MET A 517 54.05 40.94 -2.37
N ARG A 518 55.39 40.87 -2.37
CA ARG A 518 56.31 41.50 -1.38
C ARG A 518 57.75 41.06 -1.64
N SER A 519 58.50 41.98 -2.25
CA SER A 519 59.97 42.11 -2.38
C SER A 519 60.25 42.50 -3.84
N SER A 520 60.79 43.65 -4.19
CA SER A 520 61.65 44.56 -3.44
C SER A 520 61.86 45.82 -4.28
N SER A 521 61.49 46.98 -3.75
CA SER A 521 62.18 48.24 -4.04
C SER A 521 63.35 48.39 -3.05
N ILE A 522 64.36 49.16 -3.47
CA ILE A 522 65.52 49.68 -2.72
C ILE A 522 66.83 48.90 -2.94
N LYS A 523 67.68 49.44 -3.83
CA LYS A 523 69.09 49.82 -3.57
C LYS A 523 69.58 50.78 -4.66
N CYS A 524 69.82 52.03 -4.26
CA CYS A 524 71.02 52.79 -4.66
C CYS A 524 72.13 52.42 -3.67
#